data_AF-A0A3P7I407-F1
#
_entry.id   AF-A0A3P7I407-F1
#
_cell.length_a   1.000
_cell.length_b   1.000
_cell.length_c   1.000
_cell.angle_alpha   90.00
_cell.angle_beta   90.00
_cell.angle_gamma   90.00
#
_symmetry.space_group_name_H-M   'P 1'
#
loop_
_entity.id
_entity.type
_entity.pdbx_description
1 polymer ?
#
loop_
_entity_poly.entity_id
_entity_poly.type
_entity_poly.pdbx_seq_one_letter_code
_entity_poly.pdbx_strand_id
1 'polypeptide(L)'
;MAAVSLDSAERLAYRFVHSLSYLSWLVILVFITLSLSRTYALHKNFSAHIEIYKSFNEHLLDHQQQLDFSKRGDPLSLCVGKEWYRYPSSFFLPQTAIDGRSRKRGVHLHFLKSEFSGLLPKYYPQGRLPFITRRIPTEMNDLNQEEMSRYVPLDSCDYIVDLETPDQTTSLEPNYGLMTDTFARLHSHPFLVSSKSHWFYRAFFVPYLSAKHTSFANYTLYQRIPPTLRI
;
A
#
# COMPACT_ATOMS: atom_id res chain seq x y z
N MET A 1 37.57 0.35 19.47
CA MET A 1 36.81 -0.75 18.84
C MET A 1 36.70 -0.59 17.33
N ALA A 2 36.28 0.57 16.80
CA ALA A 2 36.15 0.79 15.35
C ALA A 2 37.44 0.57 14.52
N ALA A 3 38.60 1.00 15.03
CA ALA A 3 39.88 0.83 14.32
C ALA A 3 40.32 -0.64 14.22
N VAL A 4 40.11 -1.41 15.29
CA VAL A 4 40.43 -2.86 15.32
C VAL A 4 39.49 -3.64 14.41
N SER A 5 38.20 -3.27 14.35
CA SER A 5 37.26 -3.89 13.40
C SER A 5 37.59 -3.58 11.94
N LEU A 6 38.09 -2.37 11.65
CA LEU A 6 38.49 -1.98 10.29
C LEU A 6 39.73 -2.75 9.82
N ASP A 7 40.79 -2.80 10.62
CA ASP A 7 42.02 -3.56 10.31
C ASP A 7 41.73 -5.07 10.22
N SER A 8 40.84 -5.58 11.09
CA SER A 8 40.39 -6.98 11.01
C SER A 8 39.60 -7.27 9.73
N ALA A 9 38.71 -6.38 9.33
CA ALA A 9 37.93 -6.51 8.09
C ALA A 9 38.81 -6.40 6.85
N GLU A 10 39.78 -5.49 6.84
CA GLU A 10 40.75 -5.31 5.77
C GLU A 10 41.62 -6.56 5.57
N ARG A 11 42.19 -7.10 6.65
CA ARG A 11 43.01 -8.32 6.60
C ARG A 11 42.19 -9.55 6.20
N LEU A 12 40.94 -9.64 6.66
CA LEU A 12 40.02 -10.70 6.26
C LEU A 12 39.71 -10.59 4.76
N ALA A 13 39.38 -9.38 4.28
CA ALA A 13 39.12 -9.12 2.88
C ALA A 13 40.35 -9.49 2.03
N TYR A 14 41.55 -8.98 2.35
CA TYR A 14 42.75 -9.25 1.57
C TYR A 14 43.08 -10.74 1.47
N ARG A 15 42.90 -11.50 2.57
CA ARG A 15 43.17 -12.94 2.63
C ARG A 15 42.19 -13.77 1.82
N PHE A 16 40.91 -13.40 1.79
CA PHE A 16 39.89 -14.11 1.01
C PHE A 16 39.85 -13.67 -0.46
N VAL A 17 39.97 -12.36 -0.73
CA VAL A 17 39.97 -11.73 -2.07
C VAL A 17 41.05 -12.33 -2.97
N HIS A 18 42.26 -12.52 -2.44
CA HIS A 18 43.39 -13.04 -3.19
C HIS A 18 43.41 -14.58 -3.31
N SER A 19 42.59 -15.27 -2.51
CA SER A 19 42.43 -16.74 -2.48
C SER A 19 41.26 -17.21 -3.37
N LEU A 20 40.34 -16.31 -3.71
CA LEU A 20 39.19 -16.60 -4.55
C LEU A 20 39.61 -16.84 -6.01
N SER A 21 39.17 -17.98 -6.56
CA SER A 21 39.38 -18.29 -7.99
C SER A 21 38.61 -17.31 -8.90
N TYR A 22 39.02 -17.20 -10.17
CA TYR A 22 38.27 -16.42 -11.17
C TYR A 22 36.79 -16.84 -11.27
N LEU A 23 36.48 -18.13 -11.10
CA LEU A 23 35.12 -18.64 -11.06
C LEU A 23 34.33 -18.07 -9.88
N SER A 24 34.95 -17.99 -8.71
CA SER A 24 34.32 -17.43 -7.51
C SER A 24 34.00 -15.94 -7.69
N TRP A 25 34.92 -15.17 -8.28
CA TRP A 25 34.68 -13.77 -8.63
C TRP A 25 33.56 -13.59 -9.64
N LEU A 26 33.49 -14.45 -10.67
CA LEU A 26 32.40 -14.46 -11.64
C LEU A 26 31.05 -14.70 -10.96
N VAL A 27 30.97 -15.69 -10.06
CA VAL A 27 29.74 -16.00 -9.32
C VAL A 27 29.31 -14.84 -8.44
N ILE A 28 30.24 -14.20 -7.73
CA ILE A 28 29.94 -13.02 -6.90
C ILE A 28 29.42 -11.86 -7.76
N LEU A 29 30.06 -11.58 -8.90
CA LEU A 29 29.63 -10.52 -9.81
C LEU A 29 28.21 -10.79 -10.37
N VAL A 30 27.94 -12.02 -10.81
CA VAL A 30 26.60 -12.42 -11.28
C VAL A 30 25.57 -12.31 -10.16
N PHE A 31 25.91 -12.72 -8.94
CA PHE A 31 25.02 -12.60 -7.79
C PHE A 31 24.68 -11.14 -7.47
N ILE A 32 25.68 -10.25 -7.43
CA ILE A 32 25.47 -8.81 -7.15
C ILE A 32 24.61 -8.18 -8.25
N THR A 33 24.90 -8.44 -9.52
CA THR A 33 24.13 -7.88 -10.64
C THR A 33 22.68 -8.34 -10.64
N LEU A 34 22.42 -9.64 -10.44
CA LEU A 34 21.06 -10.17 -10.30
C LEU A 34 20.35 -9.62 -9.07
N SER A 35 21.06 -9.45 -7.95
CA SER A 35 20.49 -8.89 -6.72
C SER A 35 20.09 -7.42 -6.89
N LEU A 36 20.94 -6.59 -7.48
CA LEU A 36 20.63 -5.18 -7.77
C LEU A 36 19.49 -5.06 -8.78
N SER A 37 19.51 -5.88 -9.85
CA SER A 37 18.44 -5.94 -10.85
C SER A 37 17.10 -6.29 -10.21
N ARG A 38 17.07 -7.30 -9.33
CA ARG A 38 15.86 -7.71 -8.59
C ARG A 38 15.38 -6.63 -7.63
N THR A 39 16.26 -6.01 -6.86
CA THR A 39 15.89 -4.93 -5.94
C THR A 39 15.28 -3.76 -6.68
N TYR A 40 15.89 -3.34 -7.80
CA TYR A 40 15.34 -2.29 -8.64
C TYR A 40 13.99 -2.69 -9.25
N ALA A 41 13.85 -3.93 -9.75
CA ALA A 41 12.59 -4.44 -10.27
C ALA A 41 11.47 -4.41 -9.21
N LEU A 42 11.75 -4.88 -7.99
CA LEU A 42 10.77 -4.88 -6.91
C LEU A 42 10.33 -3.47 -6.52
N HIS A 43 11.29 -2.54 -6.41
CA HIS A 43 10.98 -1.15 -6.12
C HIS A 43 10.13 -0.54 -7.24
N LYS A 44 10.60 -0.58 -8.49
CA LYS A 44 9.90 0.00 -9.65
C LYS A 44 8.50 -0.58 -9.86
N ASN A 45 8.34 -1.89 -9.70
CA ASN A 45 7.10 -2.58 -10.07
C ASN A 45 6.03 -2.53 -8.97
N PHE A 46 6.44 -2.39 -7.70
CA PHE A 46 5.54 -2.60 -6.56
C PHE A 46 5.59 -1.50 -5.50
N SER A 47 6.36 -0.41 -5.64
CA SER A 47 6.40 0.66 -4.61
C SER A 47 5.08 1.42 -4.42
N ALA A 48 4.19 1.41 -5.42
CA ALA A 48 2.97 2.22 -5.44
C ALA A 48 2.07 2.05 -4.20
N HIS A 49 2.02 0.84 -3.62
CA HIS A 49 1.21 0.58 -2.43
C HIS A 49 1.68 1.37 -1.20
N ILE A 50 2.98 1.61 -1.02
CA ILE A 50 3.51 2.45 0.06
C ILE A 50 3.39 3.93 -0.33
N GLU A 51 3.73 4.25 -1.58
CA GLU A 51 3.71 5.63 -2.08
C GLU A 51 2.32 6.26 -1.98
N ILE A 52 1.24 5.50 -2.21
CA ILE A 52 -0.11 6.07 -2.12
C ILE A 52 -0.50 6.46 -0.69
N TYR A 53 -0.16 5.66 0.32
CA TYR A 53 -0.49 6.01 1.72
C TYR A 53 0.41 7.13 2.22
N LYS A 54 1.66 7.18 1.74
CA LYS A 54 2.54 8.33 1.96
C LYS A 54 1.93 9.60 1.35
N SER A 55 1.52 9.57 0.07
CA SER A 55 0.87 10.69 -0.60
C SER A 55 -0.45 11.08 0.06
N PHE A 56 -1.21 10.12 0.59
CA PHE A 56 -2.41 10.40 1.39
C PHE A 56 -2.09 11.18 2.67
N ASN A 57 -1.07 10.76 3.41
CA ASN A 57 -0.62 11.46 4.61
C ASN A 57 -0.12 12.89 4.28
N GLU A 58 0.71 13.03 3.24
CA GLU A 58 1.20 14.33 2.76
C GLU A 58 0.04 15.23 2.30
N HIS A 59 -0.94 14.68 1.58
CA HIS A 59 -2.14 15.42 1.15
C HIS A 59 -2.90 16.00 2.34
N LEU A 60 -3.12 15.22 3.40
CA LEU A 60 -3.82 15.69 4.60
C LEU A 60 -3.06 16.77 5.36
N LEU A 61 -1.73 16.76 5.31
CA LEU A 61 -0.87 17.75 5.97
C LEU A 61 -0.77 19.04 5.15
N ASP A 62 -0.48 18.94 3.85
CA ASP A 62 -0.23 20.09 2.98
C ASP A 62 -1.52 20.86 2.62
N HIS A 63 -2.64 20.14 2.47
CA HIS A 63 -3.91 20.73 2.04
C HIS A 63 -4.86 21.01 3.21
N GLN A 64 -4.32 21.13 4.43
CA GLN A 64 -5.11 21.33 5.65
C GLN A 64 -6.17 22.43 5.51
N GLN A 65 -5.80 23.56 4.89
CA GLN A 65 -6.68 24.72 4.71
C GLN A 65 -7.86 24.47 3.76
N GLN A 66 -7.70 23.54 2.80
CA GLN A 66 -8.73 23.22 1.81
C GLN A 66 -9.67 22.10 2.27
N LEU A 67 -9.25 21.33 3.28
CA LEU A 67 -10.11 20.31 3.88
C LEU A 67 -11.25 20.97 4.64
N ASP A 68 -12.46 20.44 4.47
CA ASP A 68 -13.65 20.83 5.23
C ASP A 68 -14.28 19.60 5.88
N PHE A 69 -14.01 19.42 7.17
CA PHE A 69 -14.56 18.30 7.95
C PHE A 69 -16.02 18.50 8.38
N SER A 70 -16.71 19.56 7.91
CA SER A 70 -18.15 19.74 8.16
C SER A 70 -18.99 18.83 7.28
N LYS A 71 -18.45 18.43 6.13
CA LYS A 71 -19.12 17.64 5.11
C LYS A 71 -18.69 16.16 5.13
N ARG A 72 -17.94 15.75 6.15
CA ARG A 72 -17.28 14.43 6.25
C ARG A 72 -17.56 13.75 7.58
N GLY A 73 -17.34 12.44 7.61
CA GLY A 73 -17.50 11.61 8.79
C GLY A 73 -16.56 11.99 9.95
N ASP A 74 -16.92 11.53 11.14
CA ASP A 74 -16.02 11.46 12.30
C ASP A 74 -16.05 10.06 12.88
N PRO A 75 -14.97 9.28 12.79
CA PRO A 75 -13.67 9.59 12.18
C PRO A 75 -13.71 9.68 10.64
N LEU A 76 -12.64 10.17 10.02
CA LEU A 76 -12.45 10.10 8.56
C LEU A 76 -12.23 8.64 8.14
N SER A 77 -12.98 8.19 7.15
CA SER A 77 -12.94 6.79 6.69
C SER A 77 -12.14 6.65 5.39
N LEU A 78 -11.00 5.95 5.48
CA LEU A 78 -10.20 5.51 4.34
C LEU A 78 -10.55 4.07 3.99
N CYS A 79 -11.19 3.85 2.86
CA CYS A 79 -11.67 2.54 2.49
C CYS A 79 -10.76 1.82 1.49
N VAL A 80 -10.62 0.51 1.67
CA VAL A 80 -9.92 -0.39 0.74
C VAL A 80 -10.83 -1.58 0.42
N GLY A 81 -10.85 -1.98 -0.85
CA GLY A 81 -11.60 -3.14 -1.33
C GLY A 81 -10.68 -4.31 -1.65
N LYS A 82 -10.61 -4.68 -2.92
CA LYS A 82 -9.78 -5.79 -3.45
C LYS A 82 -8.29 -5.69 -3.10
N GLU A 83 -7.77 -4.49 -2.85
CA GLU A 83 -6.36 -4.25 -2.54
C GLU A 83 -6.01 -4.32 -1.03
N TRP A 84 -6.93 -4.77 -0.17
CA TRP A 84 -6.73 -4.83 1.29
C TRP A 84 -5.44 -5.54 1.72
N TYR A 85 -5.02 -6.59 1.01
CA TYR A 85 -3.83 -7.38 1.34
C TYR A 85 -2.50 -6.67 1.01
N ARG A 86 -2.56 -5.55 0.28
CA ARG A 86 -1.39 -4.69 -0.02
C ARG A 86 -1.26 -3.51 0.92
N TYR A 87 -2.19 -3.34 1.87
CA TYR A 87 -2.09 -2.32 2.89
C TYR A 87 -0.88 -2.61 3.80
N PRO A 88 0.13 -1.71 3.86
CA PRO A 88 1.40 -2.03 4.52
C PRO A 88 1.30 -2.06 6.04
N SER A 89 0.71 -1.02 6.66
CA SER A 89 0.38 -0.97 8.09
C SER A 89 -0.35 0.33 8.44
N SER A 90 -0.94 0.36 9.63
CA SER A 90 -1.51 1.59 10.22
C SER A 90 -0.50 2.63 10.66
N PHE A 91 0.81 2.34 10.62
CA PHE A 91 1.85 3.37 10.80
C PHE A 91 1.90 4.37 9.65
N PHE A 92 1.37 4.03 8.47
CA PHE A 92 1.29 4.94 7.32
C PHE A 92 0.04 5.81 7.32
N LEU A 93 -0.84 5.69 8.33
CA LEU A 93 -2.01 6.54 8.47
C LEU A 93 -1.79 7.60 9.56
N PRO A 94 -2.14 8.87 9.31
CA PRO A 94 -2.09 9.88 10.36
C PRO A 94 -3.09 9.55 11.46
N GLN A 95 -2.66 9.64 12.72
CA GLN A 95 -3.56 9.44 13.86
C GLN A 95 -4.67 10.50 13.89
N THR A 96 -4.34 11.72 13.48
CA THR A 96 -5.27 12.85 13.42
C THR A 96 -5.02 13.69 12.17
N ALA A 97 -6.08 13.98 11.43
CA ALA A 97 -6.10 15.02 10.42
C ALA A 97 -6.69 16.31 11.02
N ILE A 98 -6.23 17.46 10.54
CA ILE A 98 -6.73 18.78 10.94
C ILE A 98 -7.30 19.45 9.69
N ASP A 99 -8.33 20.28 9.83
CA ASP A 99 -8.86 21.08 8.72
C ASP A 99 -8.52 22.57 8.84
N GLY A 100 -8.98 23.38 7.87
CA GLY A 100 -8.76 24.82 7.85
C GLY A 100 -9.43 25.57 9.00
N ARG A 101 -10.35 24.93 9.72
CA ARG A 101 -11.03 25.46 10.91
C ARG A 101 -10.47 24.86 12.21
N SER A 102 -9.29 24.24 12.15
CA SER A 102 -8.62 23.60 13.29
C SER A 102 -9.40 22.46 13.95
N ARG A 103 -10.36 21.85 13.24
CA ARG A 103 -11.08 20.66 13.71
C ARG A 103 -10.21 19.44 13.51
N LYS A 104 -10.12 18.60 14.53
CA LYS A 104 -9.34 17.37 14.52
C LYS A 104 -10.26 16.18 14.28
N ARG A 105 -9.88 15.28 13.38
CA ARG A 105 -10.57 14.01 13.11
C ARG A 105 -9.57 12.88 13.16
N GLY A 106 -9.94 11.74 13.75
CA GLY A 106 -9.16 10.51 13.60
C GLY A 106 -9.27 9.99 12.16
N VAL A 107 -8.28 9.24 11.69
CA VAL A 107 -8.35 8.55 10.39
C VAL A 107 -8.34 7.06 10.61
N HIS A 108 -9.42 6.39 10.20
CA HIS A 108 -9.56 4.94 10.31
C HIS A 108 -9.65 4.32 8.93
N LEU A 109 -8.98 3.17 8.78
CA LEU A 109 -9.18 2.34 7.60
C LEU A 109 -10.51 1.58 7.74
N HIS A 110 -11.15 1.25 6.63
CA HIS A 110 -12.32 0.38 6.58
C HIS A 110 -12.26 -0.50 5.34
N PHE A 111 -13.02 -1.60 5.36
CA PHE A 111 -13.06 -2.53 4.24
C PHE A 111 -14.37 -2.37 3.46
N LEU A 112 -14.26 -2.32 2.13
CA LEU A 112 -15.38 -2.46 1.23
C LEU A 112 -15.55 -3.94 0.87
N LYS A 113 -16.79 -4.37 0.68
CA LYS A 113 -17.06 -5.72 0.17
C LYS A 113 -16.48 -5.82 -1.24
N SER A 114 -15.63 -6.81 -1.46
CA SER A 114 -15.03 -7.17 -2.75
C SER A 114 -15.36 -8.62 -3.09
N GLU A 115 -14.83 -9.15 -4.20
CA GLU A 115 -15.01 -10.56 -4.58
C GLU A 115 -14.29 -11.52 -3.61
N PHE A 116 -13.47 -10.98 -2.70
CA PHE A 116 -12.90 -11.75 -1.60
C PHE A 116 -13.99 -12.10 -0.57
N SER A 117 -14.13 -13.39 -0.28
CA SER A 117 -15.13 -13.94 0.66
C SER A 117 -14.46 -14.73 1.80
N GLY A 118 -13.28 -14.27 2.23
CA GLY A 118 -12.57 -14.82 3.38
C GLY A 118 -12.66 -13.92 4.61
N LEU A 119 -12.03 -14.33 5.72
CA LEU A 119 -12.01 -13.55 6.95
C LEU A 119 -11.02 -12.37 6.82
N LEU A 120 -11.53 -11.15 6.98
CA LEU A 120 -10.70 -9.95 7.01
C LEU A 120 -10.16 -9.60 8.41
N PRO A 121 -9.01 -8.92 8.50
CA PRO A 121 -8.46 -8.46 9.77
C PRO A 121 -9.45 -7.61 10.58
N LYS A 122 -9.43 -7.78 11.90
CA LYS A 122 -10.22 -6.96 12.84
C LYS A 122 -9.36 -5.90 13.51
N TYR A 123 -9.94 -4.74 13.78
CA TYR A 123 -9.32 -3.72 14.63
C TYR A 123 -9.04 -4.22 16.03
N TYR A 124 -7.90 -3.80 16.58
CA TYR A 124 -7.64 -3.95 18.00
C TYR A 124 -8.65 -3.14 18.82
N PRO A 125 -9.09 -3.65 19.97
CA PRO A 125 -9.97 -2.91 20.87
C PRO A 125 -9.23 -1.69 21.45
N GLN A 126 -9.95 -0.59 21.66
CA GLN A 126 -9.42 0.57 22.38
C GLN A 126 -9.26 0.25 23.87
N GLY A 127 -8.20 0.74 24.51
CA GLY A 127 -7.93 0.47 25.93
C GLY A 127 -6.49 0.72 26.37
N ARG A 128 -6.07 0.12 27.50
CA ARG A 128 -4.69 0.17 28.01
C ARG A 128 -3.97 -1.17 27.81
N LEU A 129 -2.68 -1.14 27.53
CA LEU A 129 -1.83 -2.33 27.55
C LEU A 129 -1.66 -2.84 29.00
N PRO A 130 -1.64 -4.16 29.25
CA PRO A 130 -1.66 -5.25 28.27
C PRO A 130 -3.07 -5.81 27.96
N PHE A 131 -4.15 -5.21 28.46
CA PHE A 131 -5.50 -5.75 28.31
C PHE A 131 -5.92 -5.89 26.83
N ILE A 132 -5.55 -4.90 26.00
CA ILE A 132 -5.83 -4.90 24.56
C ILE A 132 -5.26 -6.15 23.86
N THR A 133 -4.00 -6.51 24.14
CA THR A 133 -3.30 -7.60 23.46
C THR A 133 -3.66 -8.98 24.00
N ARG A 134 -4.28 -9.06 25.19
CA ARG A 134 -4.77 -10.30 25.80
C ARG A 134 -6.21 -10.64 25.44
N ARG A 135 -6.97 -9.67 24.92
CA ARG A 135 -8.38 -9.88 24.60
C ARG A 135 -8.51 -10.76 23.36
N ILE A 136 -9.28 -11.84 23.48
CA ILE A 136 -9.66 -12.68 22.34
C ILE A 136 -10.60 -11.87 21.43
N PRO A 137 -10.26 -11.67 20.14
CA PRO A 137 -11.12 -10.94 19.22
C PRO A 137 -12.43 -11.68 18.97
N THR A 138 -13.55 -10.96 18.96
CA THR A 138 -14.86 -11.55 18.61
C THR A 138 -15.00 -11.71 17.10
N GLU A 139 -15.92 -12.57 16.66
CA GLU A 139 -16.25 -12.75 15.22
C GLU A 139 -15.01 -13.15 14.41
N MET A 140 -14.20 -14.03 14.98
CA MET A 140 -13.12 -14.73 14.29
C MET A 140 -13.52 -16.19 14.20
N ASN A 141 -13.26 -16.80 13.06
CA ASN A 141 -13.49 -18.22 12.85
C ASN A 141 -12.19 -18.88 12.37
N ASP A 142 -12.06 -20.18 12.61
CA ASP A 142 -10.89 -21.00 12.29
C ASP A 142 -10.95 -21.61 10.87
N LEU A 143 -11.98 -21.27 10.09
CA LEU A 143 -12.23 -21.81 8.75
C LEU A 143 -12.01 -20.76 7.65
N ASN A 144 -11.53 -19.56 7.99
CA ASN A 144 -11.39 -18.42 7.08
C ASN A 144 -12.70 -18.08 6.34
N GLN A 145 -13.84 -18.30 6.98
CA GLN A 145 -15.16 -17.92 6.46
C GLN A 145 -15.34 -16.41 6.51
N GLU A 146 -16.05 -15.90 5.53
CA GLU A 146 -16.44 -14.49 5.45
C GLU A 146 -17.15 -14.00 6.71
N GLU A 147 -16.78 -12.80 7.16
CA GLU A 147 -17.44 -12.11 8.26
C GLU A 147 -17.97 -10.76 7.78
N MET A 148 -19.31 -10.65 7.69
CA MET A 148 -19.97 -9.49 7.12
C MET A 148 -19.82 -8.23 7.99
N SER A 149 -19.55 -8.37 9.29
CA SER A 149 -19.34 -7.23 10.19
C SER A 149 -18.09 -6.39 9.87
N ARG A 150 -17.21 -6.89 8.98
CA ARG A 150 -15.97 -6.20 8.57
C ARG A 150 -16.19 -5.10 7.54
N TYR A 151 -17.31 -5.15 6.82
CA TYR A 151 -17.57 -4.25 5.70
C TYR A 151 -18.34 -3.01 6.10
N VAL A 152 -18.06 -1.90 5.42
CA VAL A 152 -18.83 -0.66 5.51
C VAL A 152 -19.50 -0.35 4.17
N PRO A 153 -20.65 0.37 4.15
CA PRO A 153 -21.25 0.80 2.90
C PRO A 153 -20.34 1.81 2.19
N LEU A 154 -20.31 1.76 0.85
CA LEU A 154 -19.48 2.65 0.03
C LEU A 154 -19.64 4.12 0.42
N ASP A 155 -20.87 4.56 0.68
CA ASP A 155 -21.22 5.95 1.00
C ASP A 155 -20.61 6.49 2.30
N SER A 156 -20.17 5.61 3.20
CA SER A 156 -19.47 6.00 4.43
C SER A 156 -18.01 6.39 4.21
N CYS A 157 -17.44 6.06 3.04
CA CYS A 157 -16.02 6.27 2.75
C CYS A 157 -15.72 7.69 2.27
N ASP A 158 -14.86 8.42 2.98
CA ASP A 158 -14.37 9.74 2.56
C ASP A 158 -13.26 9.63 1.49
N TYR A 159 -12.46 8.57 1.58
CA TYR A 159 -11.36 8.28 0.68
C TYR A 159 -11.37 6.80 0.30
N ILE A 160 -10.90 6.48 -0.91
CA ILE A 160 -10.78 5.10 -1.40
C ILE A 160 -9.40 4.91 -2.01
N VAL A 161 -8.74 3.81 -1.69
CA VAL A 161 -7.53 3.37 -2.41
C VAL A 161 -7.87 2.11 -3.21
N ASP A 162 -7.62 2.18 -4.51
CA ASP A 162 -7.90 1.06 -5.42
C ASP A 162 -6.91 0.97 -6.58
N LEU A 163 -6.78 -0.22 -7.15
CA LEU A 163 -6.04 -0.46 -8.40
C LEU A 163 -7.01 -0.42 -9.59
N GLU A 164 -6.83 0.56 -10.48
CA GLU A 164 -7.62 0.71 -11.70
C GLU A 164 -7.31 -0.43 -12.68
N THR A 165 -8.15 -1.47 -12.68
CA THR A 165 -8.11 -2.58 -13.64
C THR A 165 -9.37 -2.59 -14.51
N PRO A 166 -9.39 -1.86 -15.65
CA PRO A 166 -10.57 -1.74 -16.49
C PRO A 166 -11.16 -3.09 -16.96
N ASP A 167 -10.30 -4.08 -17.16
CA ASP A 167 -10.70 -5.41 -17.66
C ASP A 167 -11.24 -6.35 -16.57
N GLN A 168 -11.17 -5.94 -15.30
CA GLN A 168 -11.57 -6.75 -14.14
C GLN A 168 -12.52 -5.91 -13.27
N THR A 169 -13.72 -5.67 -13.80
CA THR A 169 -14.77 -4.94 -13.08
C THR A 169 -15.93 -5.87 -12.78
N THR A 170 -16.42 -5.83 -11.53
CA THR A 170 -17.61 -6.55 -11.08
C THR A 170 -18.55 -5.58 -10.35
N SER A 171 -19.71 -6.07 -9.91
CA SER A 171 -20.63 -5.26 -9.09
C SER A 171 -20.02 -4.86 -7.74
N LEU A 172 -19.13 -5.70 -7.18
CA LEU A 172 -18.44 -5.45 -5.91
C LEU A 172 -17.09 -4.73 -6.09
N GLU A 173 -16.47 -4.87 -7.27
CA GLU A 173 -15.20 -4.23 -7.62
C GLU A 173 -15.37 -3.30 -8.83
N PRO A 174 -16.15 -2.22 -8.70
CA PRO A 174 -16.35 -1.29 -9.81
C PRO A 174 -15.10 -0.46 -10.07
N ASN A 175 -15.01 0.11 -11.27
CA ASN A 175 -13.97 1.08 -11.59
C ASN A 175 -14.35 2.47 -11.04
N TYR A 176 -13.84 2.80 -9.84
CA TYR A 176 -14.06 4.11 -9.19
C TYR A 176 -13.61 5.28 -10.06
N GLY A 177 -12.66 5.06 -10.96
CA GLY A 177 -12.18 6.06 -11.90
C GLY A 177 -13.19 6.49 -12.97
N LEU A 178 -14.24 5.69 -13.22
CA LEU A 178 -15.35 6.06 -14.10
C LEU A 178 -16.47 6.80 -13.35
N MET A 179 -16.45 6.78 -12.02
CA MET A 179 -17.46 7.41 -11.17
C MET A 179 -17.10 8.87 -10.87
N THR A 180 -16.96 9.69 -11.92
CA THR A 180 -16.45 11.07 -11.81
C THR A 180 -17.37 12.01 -11.04
N ASP A 181 -18.66 11.67 -10.92
CA ASP A 181 -19.64 12.45 -10.17
C ASP A 181 -19.56 12.23 -8.65
N THR A 182 -19.03 11.09 -8.21
CA THR A 182 -18.92 10.73 -6.79
C THR A 182 -17.48 10.78 -6.26
N PHE A 183 -16.49 10.48 -7.11
CA PHE A 183 -15.09 10.40 -6.71
C PHE A 183 -14.18 11.24 -7.60
N ALA A 184 -13.33 12.04 -6.96
CA ALA A 184 -12.22 12.75 -7.60
C ALA A 184 -10.91 11.99 -7.40
N ARG A 185 -10.10 11.87 -8.45
CA ARG A 185 -8.73 11.32 -8.35
C ARG A 185 -7.82 12.34 -7.69
N LEU A 186 -7.13 11.95 -6.62
CA LEU A 186 -6.14 12.79 -5.95
C LEU A 186 -4.71 12.47 -6.39
N HIS A 187 -4.31 11.21 -6.21
CA HIS A 187 -2.95 10.75 -6.51
C HIS A 187 -3.02 9.41 -7.22
N SER A 188 -2.09 9.14 -8.13
CA SER A 188 -2.02 7.89 -8.89
C SER A 188 -0.57 7.51 -9.11
N HIS A 189 -0.24 6.26 -8.77
CA HIS A 189 1.11 5.71 -8.92
C HIS A 189 1.04 4.43 -9.77
N PRO A 190 1.99 4.20 -10.70
CA PRO A 190 1.97 3.02 -11.55
C PRO A 190 2.28 1.75 -10.74
N PHE A 191 1.46 0.72 -10.91
CA PHE A 191 1.63 -0.58 -10.25
C PHE A 191 1.54 -1.72 -11.27
N LEU A 192 2.46 -2.69 -11.17
CA LEU A 192 2.57 -3.75 -12.17
C LEU A 192 1.39 -4.75 -12.09
N VAL A 193 0.77 -5.00 -13.24
CA VAL A 193 -0.31 -6.00 -13.39
C VAL A 193 0.32 -7.36 -13.67
N SER A 194 0.25 -8.22 -12.65
CA SER A 194 0.90 -9.53 -12.65
C SER A 194 0.39 -10.50 -13.73
N SER A 195 -0.89 -10.45 -14.07
CA SER A 195 -1.51 -11.33 -15.08
C SER A 195 -1.12 -10.97 -16.52
N LYS A 196 -0.74 -9.70 -16.76
CA LYS A 196 -0.39 -9.17 -18.09
C LYS A 196 1.12 -9.00 -18.31
N SER A 197 1.93 -9.39 -17.33
CA SER A 197 3.37 -9.16 -17.33
C SER A 197 4.13 -10.48 -17.34
N HIS A 198 5.21 -10.56 -18.11
CA HIS A 198 6.04 -11.75 -18.16
C HIS A 198 6.77 -11.98 -16.82
N TRP A 199 6.78 -13.22 -16.34
CA TRP A 199 7.28 -13.58 -15.00
C TRP A 199 8.74 -13.17 -14.77
N PHE A 200 9.61 -13.33 -15.77
CA PHE A 200 11.04 -13.01 -15.68
C PHE A 200 11.28 -11.51 -15.53
N TYR A 201 10.63 -10.69 -16.36
CA TYR A 201 10.81 -9.23 -16.36
C TYR A 201 10.12 -8.52 -15.20
N ARG A 202 9.18 -9.22 -14.54
CA ARG A 202 8.63 -8.82 -13.24
C ARG A 202 9.61 -9.08 -12.10
N ALA A 203 10.42 -10.14 -12.18
CA ALA A 203 11.37 -10.54 -11.14
C ALA A 203 12.74 -9.84 -11.26
N PHE A 204 13.22 -9.62 -12.50
CA PHE A 204 14.50 -8.98 -12.80
C PHE A 204 14.31 -7.84 -13.79
N PHE A 205 14.97 -6.73 -13.53
CA PHE A 205 14.96 -5.58 -14.42
C PHE A 205 16.02 -5.74 -15.49
N VAL A 206 15.58 -5.68 -16.74
CA VAL A 206 16.42 -5.63 -17.93
C VAL A 206 16.06 -4.37 -18.71
N PRO A 207 17.00 -3.42 -18.92
CA PRO A 207 16.75 -2.20 -19.66
C PRO A 207 16.08 -2.48 -21.01
N TYR A 208 15.11 -1.64 -21.38
CA TYR A 208 14.27 -1.74 -22.59
C TYR A 208 13.35 -2.99 -22.68
N LEU A 209 13.86 -4.19 -22.38
CA LEU A 209 13.09 -5.43 -22.45
C LEU A 209 12.00 -5.50 -21.39
N SER A 210 12.29 -5.11 -20.15
CA SER A 210 11.28 -5.08 -19.09
C SER A 210 10.14 -4.15 -19.47
N ALA A 211 10.42 -2.95 -19.99
CA ALA A 211 9.38 -1.98 -20.36
C ALA A 211 8.44 -2.50 -21.46
N LYS A 212 8.91 -3.37 -22.36
CA LYS A 212 8.09 -3.97 -23.42
C LYS A 212 7.22 -5.14 -22.94
N HIS A 213 7.62 -5.83 -21.86
CA HIS A 213 6.99 -7.07 -21.41
C HIS A 213 6.29 -6.97 -20.04
N THR A 214 6.21 -5.77 -19.47
CA THR A 214 5.47 -5.50 -18.23
C THR A 214 4.39 -4.47 -18.46
N SER A 215 3.18 -4.77 -17.99
CA SER A 215 2.03 -3.88 -18.05
C SER A 215 1.77 -3.28 -16.68
N PHE A 216 1.40 -2.00 -16.64
CA PHE A 216 1.07 -1.27 -15.42
C PHE A 216 -0.40 -0.83 -15.42
N ALA A 217 -0.95 -0.68 -14.22
CA ALA A 217 -2.24 -0.07 -13.93
C ALA A 217 -2.04 1.04 -12.89
N ASN A 218 -3.00 1.95 -12.76
CA ASN A 218 -2.90 3.05 -11.81
C ASN A 218 -3.39 2.61 -10.43
N TYR A 219 -2.52 2.69 -9.43
CA TYR A 219 -2.88 2.57 -8.02
C TYR A 219 -3.26 3.95 -7.52
N THR A 220 -4.55 4.18 -7.31
CA THR A 220 -5.13 5.51 -7.22
C THR A 220 -5.79 5.74 -5.87
N LEU A 221 -5.54 6.92 -5.32
CA LEU A 221 -6.26 7.48 -4.19
C LEU A 221 -7.38 8.36 -4.73
N TYR A 222 -8.60 8.03 -4.33
CA TYR A 222 -9.81 8.77 -4.62
C TYR A 222 -10.29 9.50 -3.37
N GLN A 223 -10.90 10.66 -3.60
CA GLN A 223 -11.60 11.44 -2.60
C GLN A 223 -13.07 11.54 -3.00
N ARG A 224 -13.95 11.26 -2.05
CA ARG A 224 -15.38 11.47 -2.26
C ARG A 224 -15.69 12.95 -2.42
N ILE A 225 -16.42 13.27 -3.48
CA ILE A 225 -16.96 14.61 -3.68
C ILE A 225 -18.16 14.75 -2.74
N PRO A 226 -18.18 15.77 -1.86
CA PRO A 226 -19.34 16.00 -1.01
C PRO A 226 -20.58 16.20 -1.88
N PRO A 227 -21.73 15.60 -1.56
CA PRO A 227 -22.95 15.85 -2.30
C PRO A 227 -23.19 17.36 -2.28
N THR A 228 -23.21 18.00 -3.45
CA THR A 228 -23.73 19.36 -3.57
C THR A 228 -25.16 19.30 -3.10
N LEU A 229 -25.50 20.01 -2.02
CA LEU A 229 -26.89 20.28 -1.67
C LEU A 229 -27.53 20.89 -2.92
N ARG A 230 -28.31 20.09 -3.66
CA ARG A 230 -29.28 20.63 -4.60
C ARG A 230 -30.33 21.30 -3.71
N ILE A 231 -30.19 22.60 -3.55
CA ILE A 231 -31.24 23.48 -3.02
C ILE A 231 -32.40 23.44 -4.02
#